data_AF-A0A4U8VC09-F1
#
_entry.id   AF-A0A4U8VC09-F1
#
_cell.length_a   1.000
_cell.length_b   1.000
_cell.length_c   1.000
_cell.angle_alpha   90.00
_cell.angle_beta   90.00
_cell.angle_gamma   90.00
#
_symmetry.space_group_name_H-M   'P 1'
#
loop_
_entity.id
_entity.type
_entity.pdbx_description
1 polymer ?
#
loop_
_entity_poly.entity_id
_entity_poly.type
_entity_poly.pdbx_seq_one_letter_code
_entity_poly.pdbx_strand_id
1 'polypeptide(L)'
;MRVRGSSTRDTVQKSFRIRTKKDSGTGLRPAMWFGEDTLQLNKHPYDLTRVRNKLALDLMKQIPHHQTLRTQFVKINYSDSINTPPATGPLGSLGLFTHVEKFSESYMTRRGWKVAGANIYKAGAFDFNKHAAFGCNPDGTSNAALEAALELQAGDGKACTSIMKMLDDLDDENIPFTTTFNQYFNRNNYLTWLASVILLGNYDTTTQNFALYRSPDNGKFYFLPWDYDGALDYSHQMAAEAYANWAYGAGNWWDSALHRRFMAEPGNIALLQAAVNEIRDKYLTRTSIKTLLDSYKPTVRGFIQSAPDKDYLPGSATEAQWEAEFDRLVDVIDKNYNSFVKSLKDPMPFWFSLFTDPGNNITKLGWEWPTPFHPQGHQITYQVDFLPFVAGDTTLPRGQTAFDAPGGRTVISHSTGTSVELPGASLPSGAHWIRVLAKDATNGTSTYAFDSVYDTQTRHGVICKVLPANTNCAGVQ
;
A
#
# COMPACT_ATOMS: atom_id res chain seq x y z
N MET A 1 -21.82 19.17 -2.74
CA MET A 1 -20.98 18.09 -3.31
C MET A 1 -19.58 18.64 -3.53
N ARG A 2 -18.51 17.88 -3.29
CA ARG A 2 -17.12 18.27 -3.55
C ARG A 2 -16.37 17.10 -4.19
N VAL A 3 -15.41 17.37 -5.06
CA VAL A 3 -14.49 16.34 -5.59
C VAL A 3 -13.63 15.80 -4.44
N ARG A 4 -13.32 14.50 -4.45
CA ARG A 4 -12.47 13.82 -3.45
C ARG A 4 -11.39 12.95 -4.13
N GLY A 5 -10.44 12.47 -3.33
CA GLY A 5 -9.29 11.68 -3.78
C GLY A 5 -7.99 12.50 -3.81
N SER A 6 -6.90 11.86 -4.23
CA SER A 6 -5.64 12.54 -4.59
C SER A 6 -5.45 12.44 -6.11
N SER A 7 -4.83 11.37 -6.61
CA SER A 7 -4.66 11.10 -8.05
C SER A 7 -5.97 10.98 -8.83
N THR A 8 -7.08 10.59 -8.19
CA THR A 8 -8.40 10.51 -8.83
C THR A 8 -9.08 11.87 -9.02
N ARG A 9 -8.46 12.96 -8.58
CA ARG A 9 -8.95 14.32 -8.90
C ARG A 9 -8.62 14.71 -10.33
N ASP A 10 -7.58 14.13 -10.91
CA ASP A 10 -7.11 14.48 -12.25
C ASP A 10 -7.84 13.70 -13.34
N THR A 11 -8.52 12.60 -12.98
CA THR A 11 -9.30 11.79 -13.92
C THR A 11 -10.57 12.49 -14.39
N VAL A 12 -10.99 12.29 -15.63
CA VAL A 12 -12.23 12.91 -16.15
C VAL A 12 -13.45 12.51 -15.31
N GLN A 13 -13.58 11.22 -15.00
CA GLN A 13 -14.61 10.75 -14.08
C GLN A 13 -14.20 11.01 -12.63
N LYS A 14 -14.83 11.99 -11.98
CA LYS A 14 -14.50 12.39 -10.61
C LYS A 14 -15.14 11.47 -9.57
N SER A 15 -14.48 11.34 -8.42
CA SER A 15 -15.09 10.85 -7.17
C SER A 15 -15.63 12.03 -6.35
N PHE A 16 -16.65 11.78 -5.53
CA PHE A 16 -17.32 12.85 -4.78
C PHE A 16 -17.49 12.57 -3.29
N ARG A 17 -17.39 13.64 -2.49
CA ARG A 17 -17.87 13.71 -1.11
C ARG A 17 -19.15 14.53 -1.07
N ILE A 18 -20.20 13.98 -0.47
CA ILE A 18 -21.47 14.68 -0.23
C ILE A 18 -21.69 14.76 1.26
N ARG A 19 -21.87 15.98 1.79
CA ARG A 19 -22.22 16.19 3.20
C ARG A 19 -23.62 16.78 3.27
N THR A 20 -24.51 16.14 4.01
CA THR A 20 -25.83 16.70 4.29
C THR A 20 -25.69 17.87 5.26
N LYS A 21 -26.44 18.94 4.99
CA LYS A 21 -26.51 20.13 5.86
C LYS A 21 -27.92 20.23 6.42
N LYS A 22 -28.06 20.96 7.54
CA LYS A 22 -29.38 21.43 7.96
C LYS A 22 -29.97 22.26 6.82
N ASP A 23 -31.24 22.03 6.55
CA ASP A 23 -32.03 22.87 5.68
C ASP A 23 -32.10 24.28 6.29
N SER A 24 -31.80 25.30 5.51
CA SER A 24 -31.69 26.67 6.02
C SER A 24 -33.04 27.34 6.29
N GLY A 25 -34.14 26.83 5.73
CA GLY A 25 -35.48 27.37 5.95
C GLY A 25 -36.19 26.68 7.12
N THR A 26 -36.05 25.36 7.25
CA THR A 26 -36.73 24.55 8.26
C THR A 26 -35.86 24.23 9.48
N GLY A 27 -34.53 24.38 9.37
CA GLY A 27 -33.57 24.00 10.42
C GLY A 27 -33.40 22.49 10.60
N LEU A 28 -34.16 21.67 9.87
CA LEU A 28 -34.17 20.21 9.98
C LEU A 28 -32.96 19.61 9.26
N ARG A 29 -32.39 18.55 9.83
CA ARG A 29 -31.39 17.73 9.11
C ARG A 29 -32.12 16.70 8.25
N PRO A 30 -31.71 16.51 6.98
CA PRO A 30 -32.17 15.38 6.19
C PRO A 30 -31.90 14.07 6.94
N ALA A 31 -32.75 13.07 6.71
CA ALA A 31 -32.51 11.72 7.23
C ALA A 31 -31.11 11.25 6.84
N MET A 32 -30.37 10.70 7.80
CA MET A 32 -29.02 10.20 7.56
C MET A 32 -29.08 8.91 6.75
N TRP A 33 -28.35 8.86 5.64
CA TRP A 33 -28.25 7.67 4.81
C TRP A 33 -27.37 6.64 5.52
N PHE A 34 -27.97 5.53 5.97
CA PHE A 34 -27.33 4.54 6.86
C PHE A 34 -26.66 5.13 8.12
N GLY A 35 -27.20 6.23 8.64
CA GLY A 35 -26.64 6.91 9.81
C GLY A 35 -25.37 7.73 9.51
N GLU A 36 -25.13 8.10 8.25
CA GLU A 36 -24.00 8.93 7.83
C GLU A 36 -24.47 10.33 7.42
N ASP A 37 -23.75 11.36 7.86
CA ASP A 37 -23.94 12.76 7.41
C ASP A 37 -23.04 13.11 6.21
N THR A 38 -22.08 12.24 5.91
CA THR A 38 -21.04 12.43 4.90
C THR A 38 -20.89 11.14 4.11
N LEU A 39 -21.28 11.19 2.84
CA LEU A 39 -21.16 10.10 1.88
C LEU A 39 -19.87 10.25 1.08
N GLN A 40 -19.09 9.17 0.98
CA GLN A 40 -17.93 9.07 0.09
C GLN A 40 -18.31 8.20 -1.10
N LEU A 41 -18.30 8.78 -2.29
CA LEU A 41 -18.71 8.14 -3.53
C LEU A 41 -17.49 8.02 -4.44
N ASN A 42 -16.95 6.81 -4.53
CA ASN A 42 -15.75 6.50 -5.28
C ASN A 42 -16.11 6.04 -6.69
N LYS A 43 -15.41 6.61 -7.66
CA LYS A 43 -15.58 6.24 -9.07
C LYS A 43 -14.70 5.08 -9.50
N HIS A 44 -13.58 4.86 -8.80
CA HIS A 44 -12.56 3.86 -9.10
C HIS A 44 -12.08 3.93 -10.56
N PRO A 45 -11.62 5.09 -11.06
CA PRO A 45 -11.29 5.30 -12.47
C PRO A 45 -10.19 4.37 -12.98
N TYR A 46 -9.32 3.90 -12.07
CA TYR A 46 -8.20 3.04 -12.41
C TYR A 46 -8.51 1.55 -12.26
N ASP A 47 -9.56 1.15 -11.54
CA ASP A 47 -9.94 -0.26 -11.41
C ASP A 47 -10.76 -0.67 -12.65
N LEU A 48 -10.21 -1.57 -13.46
CA LEU A 48 -10.90 -2.04 -14.67
C LEU A 48 -12.26 -2.66 -14.31
N THR A 49 -12.33 -3.39 -13.21
CA THR A 49 -13.55 -4.11 -12.79
C THR A 49 -14.58 -3.23 -12.08
N ARG A 50 -14.14 -2.11 -11.51
CA ARG A 50 -14.91 -1.23 -10.60
C ARG A 50 -15.40 -1.90 -9.30
N VAL A 51 -14.97 -3.13 -9.00
CA VAL A 51 -15.45 -3.89 -7.83
C VAL A 51 -14.39 -4.16 -6.76
N ARG A 52 -13.09 -3.97 -7.03
CA ARG A 52 -12.01 -4.44 -6.14
C ARG A 52 -12.14 -3.94 -4.72
N ASN A 53 -12.33 -2.64 -4.56
CA ASN A 53 -12.45 -2.03 -3.23
C ASN A 53 -13.66 -2.60 -2.46
N LYS A 54 -14.80 -2.75 -3.12
CA LYS A 54 -15.99 -3.34 -2.51
C LYS A 54 -15.77 -4.82 -2.17
N LEU A 55 -15.23 -5.60 -3.10
CA LEU A 55 -14.95 -7.01 -2.92
C LEU A 55 -14.01 -7.24 -1.72
N ALA A 56 -12.90 -6.50 -1.65
CA ALA A 56 -11.96 -6.60 -0.55
C ALA A 56 -12.60 -6.27 0.82
N LEU A 57 -13.35 -5.16 0.90
CA LEU A 57 -13.99 -4.74 2.16
C LEU A 57 -15.12 -5.68 2.61
N ASP A 58 -15.89 -6.24 1.66
CA ASP A 58 -16.95 -7.21 1.94
C ASP A 58 -16.39 -8.59 2.33
N LEU A 59 -15.27 -9.01 1.73
CA LEU A 59 -14.55 -10.22 2.12
C LEU A 59 -13.99 -10.11 3.54
N MET A 60 -13.29 -9.02 3.84
CA MET A 60 -12.71 -8.78 5.18
C MET A 60 -13.76 -8.69 6.29
N LYS A 61 -15.00 -8.29 5.96
CA LYS A 61 -16.11 -8.19 6.92
C LYS A 61 -16.43 -9.52 7.62
N GLN A 62 -16.09 -10.65 7.00
CA GLN A 62 -16.37 -11.99 7.52
C GLN A 62 -15.31 -12.48 8.51
N ILE A 63 -14.18 -11.78 8.63
CA ILE A 63 -13.02 -12.24 9.39
C ILE A 63 -13.08 -11.73 10.85
N PRO A 64 -12.94 -12.61 11.86
CA PRO A 64 -12.91 -12.19 13.26
C PRO A 64 -11.79 -11.19 13.56
N HIS A 65 -12.04 -10.29 14.52
CA HIS A 65 -11.11 -9.23 14.92
C HIS A 65 -10.76 -8.21 13.81
N HIS A 66 -11.50 -8.22 12.71
CA HIS A 66 -11.30 -7.29 11.61
C HIS A 66 -12.56 -6.46 11.33
N GLN A 67 -12.53 -5.18 11.70
CA GLN A 67 -13.59 -4.26 11.34
C GLN A 67 -13.28 -3.61 9.99
N THR A 68 -14.28 -3.50 9.14
CA THR A 68 -14.17 -2.93 7.79
C THR A 68 -15.19 -1.82 7.57
N LEU A 69 -15.08 -1.13 6.44
CA LEU A 69 -16.03 -0.10 6.01
C LEU A 69 -17.20 -0.73 5.26
N ARG A 70 -18.43 -0.29 5.53
CA ARG A 70 -19.58 -0.68 4.72
C ARG A 70 -19.46 -0.11 3.31
N THR A 71 -19.83 -0.90 2.30
CA THR A 71 -19.83 -0.47 0.90
C THR A 71 -21.14 -0.81 0.19
N GLN A 72 -21.51 -0.03 -0.82
CA GLN A 72 -22.65 -0.31 -1.69
C GLN A 72 -22.45 0.32 -3.06
N PHE A 73 -22.92 -0.34 -4.11
CA PHE A 73 -22.99 0.27 -5.43
C PHE A 73 -24.13 1.28 -5.48
N VAL A 74 -23.88 2.43 -6.09
CA VAL A 74 -24.89 3.46 -6.32
C VAL A 74 -24.75 4.04 -7.72
N LYS A 75 -25.87 4.44 -8.31
CA LYS A 75 -25.89 5.27 -9.51
C LYS A 75 -26.16 6.71 -9.12
N ILE A 76 -25.35 7.64 -9.61
CA ILE A 76 -25.63 9.07 -9.41
C ILE A 76 -26.30 9.62 -10.66
N ASN A 77 -27.56 10.04 -10.52
CA ASN A 77 -28.25 10.88 -11.49
C ASN A 77 -28.24 12.32 -10.97
N TYR A 78 -28.16 13.30 -11.88
CA TYR A 78 -28.18 14.72 -11.52
C TYR A 78 -29.13 15.49 -12.44
N SER A 79 -29.68 16.57 -11.90
CA SER A 79 -30.38 17.62 -12.64
C SER A 79 -29.73 18.96 -12.31
N ASP A 80 -29.56 19.79 -13.33
CA ASP A 80 -29.09 21.17 -13.18
C ASP A 80 -30.30 22.07 -13.05
N SER A 81 -30.69 22.34 -11.81
CA SER A 81 -31.81 23.22 -11.47
C SER A 81 -31.47 24.71 -11.62
N ILE A 82 -30.22 25.08 -11.92
CA ILE A 82 -29.81 26.47 -12.15
C ILE A 82 -30.06 26.83 -13.62
N ASN A 83 -29.82 25.89 -14.54
CA ASN A 83 -29.96 26.13 -15.98
C ASN A 83 -31.24 25.52 -16.60
N THR A 84 -32.04 24.74 -15.85
CA THR A 84 -33.23 24.06 -16.39
C THR A 84 -34.37 23.94 -15.35
N PRO A 85 -35.66 24.05 -15.73
CA PRO A 85 -36.77 23.89 -14.79
C PRO A 85 -36.81 22.50 -14.12
N PRO A 86 -37.17 22.38 -12.82
CA PRO A 86 -37.16 21.11 -12.06
C PRO A 86 -38.04 19.98 -12.61
N ALA A 87 -38.95 20.26 -13.54
CA ALA A 87 -39.99 19.34 -14.03
C ALA A 87 -39.51 18.31 -15.07
N THR A 88 -38.26 18.38 -15.54
CA THR A 88 -37.76 17.56 -16.67
C THR A 88 -37.09 16.23 -16.29
N GLY A 89 -37.06 15.85 -15.00
CA GLY A 89 -36.33 14.66 -14.54
C GLY A 89 -34.79 14.85 -14.55
N PRO A 90 -34.00 13.79 -14.28
CA PRO A 90 -32.53 13.89 -14.27
C PRO A 90 -31.98 14.20 -15.67
N LEU A 91 -31.12 15.22 -15.76
CA LEU A 91 -30.46 15.65 -17.00
C LEU A 91 -29.38 14.68 -17.47
N GLY A 92 -28.77 13.95 -16.53
CA GLY A 92 -27.67 13.05 -16.85
C GLY A 92 -27.37 12.04 -15.76
N SER A 93 -26.59 11.04 -16.16
CA SER A 93 -26.06 9.99 -15.30
C SER A 93 -24.56 10.16 -15.20
N LEU A 94 -24.02 10.18 -13.98
CA LEU A 94 -22.57 10.06 -13.75
C LEU A 94 -22.12 8.59 -13.68
N GLY A 95 -23.05 7.65 -13.86
CA GLY A 95 -22.77 6.22 -13.94
C GLY A 95 -22.63 5.55 -12.57
N LEU A 96 -21.87 4.46 -12.55
CA LEU A 96 -21.60 3.63 -11.38
C LEU A 96 -20.62 4.30 -10.40
N PHE A 97 -20.93 4.20 -9.11
CA PHE A 97 -20.06 4.56 -8.00
C PHE A 97 -20.13 3.49 -6.91
N THR A 98 -19.11 3.44 -6.08
CA THR A 98 -19.14 2.74 -4.80
C THR A 98 -19.25 3.76 -3.68
N HIS A 99 -20.33 3.72 -2.93
CA HIS A 99 -20.38 4.40 -1.64
C HIS A 99 -19.52 3.63 -0.64
N VAL A 100 -18.66 4.34 0.09
CA VAL A 100 -17.78 3.78 1.14
C VAL A 100 -18.05 4.53 2.45
N GLU A 101 -18.35 3.79 3.52
CA GLU A 101 -18.57 4.35 4.85
C GLU A 101 -17.39 5.24 5.27
N LYS A 102 -17.68 6.34 5.97
CA LYS A 102 -16.64 7.22 6.50
C LYS A 102 -16.25 6.85 7.94
N PHE A 103 -14.95 6.77 8.23
CA PHE A 103 -14.47 6.89 9.61
C PHE A 103 -14.99 8.17 10.26
N SER A 104 -15.68 8.00 11.39
CA SER A 104 -16.48 9.02 12.06
C SER A 104 -16.86 8.54 13.46
N GLU A 105 -17.40 9.41 14.30
CA GLU A 105 -18.04 8.99 15.55
C GLU A 105 -19.19 8.01 15.29
N SER A 106 -20.00 8.25 14.26
CA SER A 106 -21.09 7.34 13.89
C SER A 106 -20.59 5.95 13.47
N TYR A 107 -19.42 5.86 12.83
CA TYR A 107 -18.75 4.57 12.54
C TYR A 107 -18.44 3.79 13.83
N MET A 108 -17.95 4.49 14.87
CA MET A 108 -17.65 3.90 16.18
C MET A 108 -18.93 3.50 16.93
N THR A 109 -19.91 4.40 17.02
CA THR A 109 -21.19 4.15 17.71
C THR A 109 -21.91 2.93 17.14
N ARG A 110 -21.93 2.77 15.81
CA ARG A 110 -22.56 1.61 15.16
C ARG A 110 -21.91 0.27 15.50
N ARG A 111 -20.64 0.28 15.89
CA ARG A 111 -19.88 -0.91 16.29
C ARG A 111 -19.88 -1.11 17.81
N GLY A 112 -20.66 -0.31 18.55
CA GLY A 112 -20.69 -0.35 20.01
C GLY A 112 -19.39 0.12 20.66
N TRP A 113 -18.57 0.87 19.93
CA TRP A 113 -17.29 1.37 20.46
C TRP A 113 -17.49 2.64 21.26
N LYS A 114 -16.70 2.80 22.32
CA LYS A 114 -16.66 4.01 23.11
C LYS A 114 -16.12 5.16 22.25
N VAL A 115 -16.89 6.24 22.14
CA VAL A 115 -16.53 7.43 21.37
C VAL A 115 -15.66 8.38 22.18
N ALA A 116 -15.99 8.60 23.45
CA ALA A 116 -15.26 9.53 24.31
C ALA A 116 -13.80 9.08 24.52
N GLY A 117 -12.85 9.92 24.10
CA GLY A 117 -11.41 9.67 24.18
C GLY A 117 -10.86 8.72 23.12
N ALA A 118 -11.72 8.18 22.25
CA ALA A 118 -11.28 7.38 21.11
C ALA A 118 -10.81 8.27 19.97
N ASN A 119 -9.84 7.77 19.20
CA ASN A 119 -9.37 8.44 18.00
C ASN A 119 -9.25 7.44 16.84
N ILE A 120 -9.59 7.86 15.63
CA ILE A 120 -9.30 7.14 14.40
C ILE A 120 -8.40 8.03 13.55
N TYR A 121 -7.23 7.51 13.18
CA TYR A 121 -6.29 8.18 12.30
C TYR A 121 -6.14 7.42 11.00
N LYS A 122 -6.14 8.11 9.86
CA LYS A 122 -5.94 7.50 8.54
C LYS A 122 -4.48 7.71 8.10
N ALA A 123 -3.80 6.64 7.71
CA ALA A 123 -2.46 6.72 7.16
C ALA A 123 -2.49 7.28 5.73
N GLY A 124 -1.66 8.30 5.48
CA GLY A 124 -1.42 8.90 4.17
C GLY A 124 0.05 8.86 3.73
N ALA A 125 0.98 8.71 4.68
CA ALA A 125 2.41 8.45 4.47
C ALA A 125 3.06 8.02 5.81
N PHE A 126 2.48 7.03 6.50
CA PHE A 126 2.89 6.62 7.84
C PHE A 126 3.38 5.17 7.84
N ASP A 127 4.67 4.98 8.07
CA ASP A 127 5.40 3.71 7.93
C ASP A 127 5.85 3.09 9.27
N PHE A 128 5.44 3.69 10.40
CA PHE A 128 5.89 3.34 11.75
C PHE A 128 7.39 3.55 12.02
N ASN A 129 8.13 4.17 11.09
CA ASN A 129 9.50 4.60 11.35
C ASN A 129 9.49 5.95 12.08
N LYS A 130 10.55 6.24 12.83
CA LYS A 130 10.70 7.53 13.51
C LYS A 130 11.18 8.59 12.52
N HIS A 131 10.45 9.70 12.45
CA HIS A 131 10.78 10.83 11.59
C HIS A 131 11.03 12.09 12.42
N ALA A 132 12.16 12.77 12.19
CA ALA A 132 12.54 13.96 12.95
C ALA A 132 11.53 15.12 12.84
N ALA A 133 10.73 15.15 11.78
CA ALA A 133 9.70 16.17 11.57
C ALA A 133 8.43 15.94 12.40
N PHE A 134 8.20 14.73 12.93
CA PHE A 134 7.00 14.42 13.70
C PHE A 134 7.07 15.02 15.11
N GLY A 135 5.93 15.54 15.59
CA GLY A 135 5.84 16.13 16.92
C GLY A 135 4.42 16.50 17.29
N CYS A 136 4.26 16.98 18.53
CA CYS A 136 2.97 17.38 19.09
C CYS A 136 2.88 18.88 19.34
N ASN A 137 1.72 19.46 19.12
CA ASN A 137 1.39 20.82 19.52
C ASN A 137 1.15 20.89 21.04
N PRO A 138 1.20 22.10 21.65
CA PRO A 138 0.97 22.27 23.09
C PRO A 138 -0.38 21.76 23.60
N ASP A 139 -1.40 21.68 22.74
CA ASP A 139 -2.74 21.18 23.08
C ASP A 139 -2.89 19.66 22.99
N GLY A 140 -1.80 18.95 22.66
CA GLY A 140 -1.73 17.49 22.55
C GLY A 140 -2.08 16.94 21.16
N THR A 141 -2.41 17.80 20.19
CA THR A 141 -2.66 17.39 18.80
C THR A 141 -1.37 17.19 18.00
N SER A 142 -1.46 16.49 16.86
CA SER A 142 -0.34 16.31 15.94
C SER A 142 0.10 17.63 15.30
N ASN A 143 1.41 17.82 15.15
CA ASN A 143 1.93 18.89 14.30
C ASN A 143 1.60 18.63 12.81
N ALA A 144 1.87 19.60 11.94
CA ALA A 144 1.50 19.51 10.52
C ALA A 144 2.12 18.31 9.80
N ALA A 145 3.37 17.93 10.13
CA ALA A 145 4.04 16.80 9.50
C ALA A 145 3.41 15.46 9.90
N LEU A 146 3.15 15.26 11.20
CA LEU A 146 2.49 14.05 11.68
C LEU A 146 1.03 13.98 11.22
N GLU A 147 0.30 15.10 11.18
CA GLU A 147 -1.07 15.13 10.66
C GLU A 147 -1.15 14.79 9.16
N ALA A 148 -0.14 15.20 8.37
CA ALA A 148 -0.05 14.84 6.96
C ALA A 148 0.22 13.34 6.76
N ALA A 149 1.04 12.73 7.63
CA ALA A 149 1.33 11.29 7.58
C ALA A 149 0.17 10.45 8.14
N LEU A 150 -0.48 10.90 9.21
CA LEU A 150 -1.46 10.16 10.00
C LEU A 150 -2.64 11.08 10.42
N GLU A 151 -3.55 11.31 9.46
CA GLU A 151 -4.64 12.30 9.51
C GLU A 151 -5.76 11.90 10.48
N LEU A 152 -6.15 12.80 11.39
CA LEU A 152 -7.28 12.57 12.29
C LEU A 152 -8.62 12.51 11.52
N GLN A 153 -9.32 11.37 11.60
CA GLN A 153 -10.63 11.19 10.99
C GLN A 153 -11.80 11.35 11.98
N ALA A 154 -11.60 10.96 13.23
CA ALA A 154 -12.59 11.02 14.30
C ALA A 154 -11.91 11.07 15.67
N GLY A 155 -12.51 11.77 16.64
CA GLY A 155 -11.96 11.98 17.97
C GLY A 155 -11.46 13.42 18.17
N ASP A 156 -10.78 13.66 19.29
CA ASP A 156 -10.26 14.98 19.68
C ASP A 156 -8.81 15.22 19.22
N GLY A 157 -8.13 14.20 18.70
CA GLY A 157 -6.75 14.26 18.22
C GLY A 157 -5.70 14.38 19.32
N LYS A 158 -6.09 14.36 20.60
CA LYS A 158 -5.18 14.68 21.72
C LYS A 158 -4.30 13.50 22.16
N ALA A 159 -4.16 12.49 21.32
CA ALA A 159 -3.35 11.31 21.60
C ALA A 159 -1.96 11.35 20.93
N CYS A 160 -1.51 12.50 20.44
CA CYS A 160 -0.22 12.63 19.75
C CYS A 160 0.95 12.10 20.60
N THR A 161 0.99 12.39 21.91
CA THR A 161 2.05 11.89 22.80
C THR A 161 2.12 10.37 22.86
N SER A 162 0.98 9.67 22.74
CA SER A 162 0.95 8.20 22.66
C SER A 162 1.49 7.69 21.33
N ILE A 163 1.28 8.42 20.23
CA ILE A 163 1.83 8.07 18.91
C ILE A 163 3.35 8.26 18.93
N MET A 164 3.84 9.39 19.45
CA MET A 164 5.28 9.66 19.55
C MET A 164 5.98 8.62 20.42
N LYS A 165 5.42 8.28 21.58
CA LYS A 165 5.98 7.24 22.44
C LYS A 165 6.00 5.85 21.77
N MET A 166 4.96 5.52 21.00
CA MET A 166 4.92 4.27 20.24
C MET A 166 6.03 4.21 19.20
N LEU A 167 6.31 5.32 18.49
CA LEU A 167 7.42 5.40 17.53
C LEU A 167 8.78 5.33 18.22
N ASP A 168 8.96 6.04 19.34
CA ASP A 168 10.20 5.98 20.13
C ASP A 168 10.50 4.56 20.62
N ASP A 169 9.51 3.85 21.16
CA ASP A 169 9.69 2.48 21.66
C ASP A 169 9.85 1.45 20.52
N LEU A 170 9.38 1.74 19.31
CA LEU A 170 9.62 0.93 18.11
C LEU A 170 11.03 1.13 17.54
N ASP A 171 11.57 2.33 17.66
CA ASP A 171 12.92 2.71 17.24
C ASP A 171 14.00 2.23 18.22
N ASP A 172 13.67 2.08 19.51
CA ASP A 172 14.60 1.59 20.52
C ASP A 172 14.78 0.05 20.45
N GLU A 173 15.93 -0.38 19.93
CA GLU A 173 16.32 -1.79 19.84
C GLU A 173 16.71 -2.40 21.21
N ASN A 174 16.93 -1.58 22.25
CA ASN A 174 17.22 -2.08 23.60
C ASN A 174 15.97 -2.59 24.33
N ILE A 175 14.78 -2.22 23.85
CA ILE A 175 13.51 -2.72 24.38
C ILE A 175 13.13 -3.99 23.62
N PRO A 176 12.89 -5.14 24.28
CA PRO A 176 12.40 -6.34 23.61
C PRO A 176 11.14 -6.05 22.82
N PHE A 177 11.09 -6.44 21.54
CA PHE A 177 9.97 -6.10 20.66
C PHE A 177 8.63 -6.58 21.22
N THR A 178 8.60 -7.76 21.83
CA THR A 178 7.39 -8.30 22.49
C THR A 178 6.82 -7.34 23.54
N THR A 179 7.65 -6.60 24.28
CA THR A 179 7.21 -5.57 25.24
C THR A 179 6.54 -4.40 24.52
N THR A 180 7.22 -3.80 23.53
CA THR A 180 6.69 -2.71 22.71
C THR A 180 5.38 -3.11 22.03
N PHE A 181 5.35 -4.26 21.38
CA PHE A 181 4.17 -4.73 20.65
C PHE A 181 2.97 -4.94 21.57
N ASN A 182 3.17 -5.60 22.72
CA ASN A 182 2.10 -5.86 23.67
C ASN A 182 1.57 -4.60 24.34
N GLN A 183 2.39 -3.54 24.46
CA GLN A 183 1.98 -2.25 24.97
C GLN A 183 1.04 -1.53 24.01
N TYR A 184 1.40 -1.46 22.72
CA TYR A 184 0.72 -0.57 21.77
C TYR A 184 -0.28 -1.23 20.85
N PHE A 185 -0.19 -2.55 20.61
CA PHE A 185 -0.98 -3.20 19.57
C PHE A 185 -1.82 -4.35 20.11
N ASN A 186 -2.94 -4.59 19.44
CA ASN A 186 -3.73 -5.80 19.64
C ASN A 186 -3.27 -6.89 18.68
N ARG A 187 -2.72 -7.99 19.21
CA ARG A 187 -2.13 -9.08 18.42
C ARG A 187 -3.11 -9.70 17.43
N ASN A 188 -4.32 -10.04 17.87
CA ASN A 188 -5.31 -10.70 17.01
C ASN A 188 -5.72 -9.80 15.85
N ASN A 189 -6.03 -8.53 16.13
CA ASN A 189 -6.37 -7.58 15.08
C ASN A 189 -5.19 -7.32 14.11
N TYR A 190 -3.96 -7.18 14.63
CA TYR A 190 -2.77 -6.99 13.80
C TYR A 190 -2.52 -8.17 12.87
N LEU A 191 -2.50 -9.40 13.40
CA LEU A 191 -2.30 -10.62 12.61
C LEU A 191 -3.43 -10.78 11.59
N THR A 192 -4.68 -10.54 11.99
CA THR A 192 -5.80 -10.62 11.06
C THR A 192 -5.68 -9.61 9.92
N TRP A 193 -5.36 -8.35 10.24
CA TRP A 193 -5.17 -7.33 9.21
C TRP A 193 -3.99 -7.68 8.30
N LEU A 194 -2.81 -7.98 8.84
CA LEU A 194 -1.61 -8.25 8.05
C LEU A 194 -1.82 -9.48 7.13
N ALA A 195 -2.40 -10.56 7.65
CA ALA A 195 -2.73 -11.73 6.86
C ALA A 195 -3.79 -11.43 5.77
N SER A 196 -4.78 -10.58 6.07
CA SER A 196 -5.77 -10.14 5.07
C SER A 196 -5.14 -9.30 3.96
N VAL A 197 -4.24 -8.36 4.28
CA VAL A 197 -3.60 -7.52 3.26
C VAL A 197 -2.61 -8.29 2.40
N ILE A 198 -1.94 -9.30 2.96
CA ILE A 198 -1.11 -10.25 2.22
C ILE A 198 -1.96 -11.00 1.19
N LEU A 199 -3.08 -11.59 1.63
CA LEU A 199 -3.95 -12.38 0.75
C LEU A 199 -4.65 -11.52 -0.30
N LEU A 200 -5.10 -10.32 0.07
CA LEU A 200 -5.71 -9.37 -0.85
C LEU A 200 -4.68 -8.71 -1.78
N GLY A 201 -3.40 -8.70 -1.44
CA GLY A 201 -2.34 -8.07 -2.23
C GLY A 201 -2.50 -6.56 -2.35
N ASN A 202 -2.79 -5.86 -1.24
CA ASN A 202 -2.78 -4.39 -1.21
C ASN A 202 -1.40 -3.90 -0.78
N TYR A 203 -0.51 -3.69 -1.75
CA TYR A 203 0.90 -3.40 -1.48
C TYR A 203 1.17 -1.97 -0.98
N ASP A 204 0.23 -1.04 -1.17
CA ASP A 204 0.30 0.32 -0.62
C ASP A 204 0.12 0.37 0.92
N THR A 205 -0.16 -0.77 1.55
CA THR A 205 -0.35 -0.86 3.01
C THR A 205 0.92 -0.73 3.84
N THR A 206 2.05 -0.41 3.19
CA THR A 206 3.31 -0.04 3.84
C THR A 206 3.23 1.32 4.52
N THR A 207 2.54 2.28 3.90
CA THR A 207 2.48 3.68 4.34
C THR A 207 1.08 4.29 4.30
N GLN A 208 0.12 3.65 3.62
CA GLN A 208 -1.23 4.15 3.42
C GLN A 208 -2.25 3.00 3.40
N ASN A 209 -3.51 3.24 3.01
CA ASN A 209 -4.57 2.21 2.90
C ASN A 209 -4.92 1.45 4.20
N PHE A 210 -4.49 1.98 5.35
CA PHE A 210 -4.98 1.59 6.66
C PHE A 210 -5.31 2.83 7.51
N ALA A 211 -6.07 2.59 8.56
CA ALA A 211 -6.32 3.53 9.64
C ALA A 211 -6.05 2.85 10.98
N LEU A 212 -5.73 3.66 11.98
CA LEU A 212 -5.49 3.22 13.35
C LEU A 212 -6.62 3.74 14.24
N TYR A 213 -7.41 2.82 14.78
CA TYR A 213 -8.30 3.10 15.90
C TYR A 213 -7.50 2.97 17.20
N ARG A 214 -7.38 4.06 17.95
CA ARG A 214 -6.83 4.04 19.31
C ARG A 214 -7.97 3.88 20.31
N SER A 215 -8.01 2.74 20.99
CA SER A 215 -9.01 2.46 22.00
C SER A 215 -8.76 3.27 23.28
N PRO A 216 -9.76 3.97 23.83
CA PRO A 216 -9.63 4.68 25.10
C PRO A 216 -9.56 3.73 26.30
N ASP A 217 -9.99 2.47 26.16
CA ASP A 217 -10.10 1.53 27.27
C ASP A 217 -8.77 0.85 27.62
N ASN A 218 -7.86 0.74 26.65
CA ASN A 218 -6.55 0.11 26.84
C ASN A 218 -5.38 0.84 26.18
N GLY A 219 -5.63 1.96 25.49
CA GLY A 219 -4.61 2.77 24.81
C GLY A 219 -4.02 2.14 23.55
N LYS A 220 -4.45 0.94 23.15
CA LYS A 220 -3.90 0.20 22.01
C LYS A 220 -4.44 0.69 20.68
N PHE A 221 -3.62 0.54 19.65
CA PHE A 221 -3.96 0.74 18.25
C PHE A 221 -4.47 -0.55 17.61
N TYR A 222 -5.50 -0.38 16.78
CA TYR A 222 -6.14 -1.43 15.99
C TYR A 222 -6.17 -0.98 14.53
N PHE A 223 -5.75 -1.85 13.63
CA PHE A 223 -5.74 -1.63 12.19
C PHE A 223 -7.14 -1.77 11.60
N LEU A 224 -7.51 -0.81 10.76
CA LEU A 224 -8.74 -0.75 9.99
C LEU A 224 -8.39 -0.56 8.50
N PRO A 225 -9.01 -1.28 7.56
CA PRO A 225 -8.72 -1.16 6.14
C PRO A 225 -9.43 0.05 5.50
N TRP A 226 -8.78 0.67 4.50
CA TRP A 226 -9.32 1.73 3.63
C TRP A 226 -8.64 1.65 2.24
N ASP A 227 -9.31 2.07 1.16
CA ASP A 227 -8.77 2.07 -0.24
C ASP A 227 -8.13 0.74 -0.70
N TYR A 228 -8.97 -0.21 -1.14
CA TYR A 228 -8.52 -1.49 -1.69
C TYR A 228 -8.81 -1.62 -3.19
N ASP A 229 -8.92 -0.52 -3.94
CA ASP A 229 -9.03 -0.55 -5.39
C ASP A 229 -7.71 -0.88 -6.10
N GLY A 230 -6.57 -0.60 -5.47
CA GLY A 230 -5.24 -1.09 -5.89
C GLY A 230 -4.91 -2.51 -5.41
N ALA A 231 -5.84 -3.20 -4.76
CA ALA A 231 -5.68 -4.58 -4.29
C ALA A 231 -6.08 -5.60 -5.37
N LEU A 232 -6.11 -6.88 -4.99
CA LEU A 232 -6.55 -7.99 -5.82
C LEU A 232 -5.83 -8.01 -7.17
N ASP A 233 -4.50 -8.02 -7.07
CA ASP A 233 -3.56 -8.18 -8.17
C ASP A 233 -3.79 -7.13 -9.29
N TYR A 234 -4.10 -5.91 -8.86
CA TYR A 234 -4.27 -4.73 -9.71
C TYR A 234 -3.10 -4.54 -10.68
N SER A 235 -1.85 -4.74 -10.22
CA SER A 235 -0.64 -4.51 -11.03
C SER A 235 -0.53 -5.39 -12.28
N HIS A 236 -1.32 -6.47 -12.36
CA HIS A 236 -1.37 -7.35 -13.53
C HIS A 236 -2.60 -7.13 -14.41
N GLN A 237 -3.47 -6.17 -14.08
CA GLN A 237 -4.52 -5.75 -15.01
C GLN A 237 -3.91 -4.93 -16.17
N MET A 238 -4.66 -4.78 -17.25
CA MET A 238 -4.26 -3.92 -18.36
C MET A 238 -4.05 -2.46 -17.92
N ALA A 239 -2.98 -1.84 -18.44
CA ALA A 239 -2.60 -0.45 -18.17
C ALA A 239 -2.20 -0.12 -16.72
N ALA A 240 -2.01 -1.12 -15.86
CA ALA A 240 -1.35 -0.95 -14.57
C ALA A 240 0.17 -1.17 -14.69
N GLU A 241 0.90 -0.62 -13.72
CA GLU A 241 2.34 -0.85 -13.59
C GLU A 241 2.61 -2.01 -12.63
N ALA A 242 3.64 -2.81 -12.94
CA ALA A 242 4.10 -3.86 -12.06
C ALA A 242 4.83 -3.27 -10.85
N TYR A 243 4.66 -3.89 -9.68
CA TYR A 243 5.49 -3.60 -8.51
C TYR A 243 6.86 -4.28 -8.62
N ALA A 244 7.79 -3.83 -7.79
CA ALA A 244 9.03 -4.55 -7.54
C ALA A 244 8.77 -5.99 -7.09
N ASN A 245 9.62 -6.93 -7.49
CA ASN A 245 9.47 -8.35 -7.17
C ASN A 245 9.38 -8.62 -5.65
N TRP A 246 10.16 -7.90 -4.84
CA TRP A 246 10.13 -8.01 -3.38
C TRP A 246 8.81 -7.53 -2.75
N ALA A 247 8.02 -6.72 -3.46
CA ALA A 247 6.72 -6.24 -2.97
C ALA A 247 5.66 -7.35 -3.01
N TYR A 248 5.83 -8.38 -3.86
CA TYR A 248 4.90 -9.51 -3.90
C TYR A 248 5.16 -10.50 -2.76
N GLY A 249 4.88 -10.09 -1.52
CA GLY A 249 5.03 -10.92 -0.33
C GLY A 249 5.54 -10.13 0.86
N ALA A 250 6.23 -10.83 1.78
CA ALA A 250 6.64 -10.28 3.07
C ALA A 250 7.62 -9.10 2.95
N GLY A 251 8.42 -9.05 1.88
CA GLY A 251 9.38 -7.97 1.62
C GLY A 251 8.73 -6.59 1.52
N ASN A 252 7.46 -6.50 1.12
CA ASN A 252 6.73 -5.25 1.01
C ASN A 252 6.72 -4.45 2.33
N TRP A 253 6.50 -5.12 3.45
CA TRP A 253 6.39 -4.47 4.76
C TRP A 253 7.73 -4.39 5.51
N TRP A 254 8.83 -4.83 4.91
CA TRP A 254 10.11 -4.96 5.62
C TRP A 254 10.79 -3.62 5.96
N ASP A 255 10.43 -2.55 5.24
CA ASP A 255 10.95 -1.21 5.53
C ASP A 255 10.33 -0.57 6.79
N SER A 256 9.14 -1.03 7.19
CA SER A 256 8.45 -0.54 8.39
C SER A 256 9.01 -1.12 9.68
N ALA A 257 9.38 -0.28 10.66
CA ALA A 257 9.88 -0.73 11.96
C ALA A 257 8.94 -1.73 12.66
N LEU A 258 7.63 -1.47 12.67
CA LEU A 258 6.65 -2.38 13.30
C LEU A 258 6.65 -3.75 12.63
N HIS A 259 6.48 -3.79 11.31
CA HIS A 259 6.31 -5.04 10.59
C HIS A 259 7.62 -5.84 10.52
N ARG A 260 8.74 -5.17 10.30
CA ARG A 260 10.08 -5.76 10.34
C ARG A 260 10.37 -6.41 11.69
N ARG A 261 10.24 -5.66 12.79
CA ARG A 261 10.50 -6.19 14.14
C ARG A 261 9.53 -7.32 14.49
N PHE A 262 8.27 -7.23 14.03
CA PHE A 262 7.33 -8.34 14.18
C PHE A 262 7.81 -9.61 13.50
N MET A 263 8.21 -9.53 12.23
CA MET A 263 8.66 -10.70 11.47
C MET A 263 10.03 -11.22 11.92
N ALA A 264 10.91 -10.36 12.42
CA ALA A 264 12.22 -10.73 12.96
C ALA A 264 12.15 -11.44 14.33
N GLU A 265 11.09 -11.20 15.10
CA GLU A 265 10.89 -11.85 16.40
C GLU A 265 10.73 -13.38 16.23
N PRO A 266 11.47 -14.20 17.01
CA PRO A 266 11.40 -15.65 16.92
C PRO A 266 9.97 -16.20 17.01
N GLY A 267 9.59 -17.03 16.03
CA GLY A 267 8.28 -17.67 15.95
C GLY A 267 7.17 -16.82 15.31
N ASN A 268 7.34 -15.51 15.15
CA ASN A 268 6.27 -14.66 14.61
C ASN A 268 6.02 -14.88 13.10
N ILE A 269 7.02 -15.29 12.32
CA ILE A 269 6.79 -15.72 10.92
C ILE A 269 5.85 -16.94 10.89
N ALA A 270 6.05 -17.92 11.77
CA ALA A 270 5.17 -19.08 11.85
C ALA A 270 3.75 -18.67 12.29
N LEU A 271 3.62 -17.72 13.23
CA LEU A 271 2.33 -17.16 13.61
C LEU A 271 1.64 -16.44 12.44
N LEU A 272 2.38 -15.67 11.66
CA LEU A 272 1.85 -14.99 10.48
C LEU A 272 1.40 -16.00 9.41
N GLN A 273 2.21 -17.03 9.12
CA GLN A 273 1.84 -18.10 8.20
C GLN A 273 0.57 -18.82 8.66
N ALA A 274 0.44 -19.12 9.95
CA ALA A 274 -0.76 -19.73 10.51
C ALA A 274 -2.00 -18.83 10.33
N ALA A 275 -1.87 -17.52 10.58
CA ALA A 275 -2.96 -16.56 10.37
C ALA A 275 -3.34 -16.44 8.87
N VAL A 276 -2.36 -16.40 7.97
CA VAL A 276 -2.59 -16.39 6.51
C VAL A 276 -3.34 -17.65 6.07
N ASN A 277 -2.88 -18.83 6.50
CA ASN A 277 -3.55 -20.10 6.19
C ASN A 277 -4.98 -20.13 6.72
N GLU A 278 -5.18 -19.77 7.99
CA GLU A 278 -6.51 -19.73 8.58
C GLU A 278 -7.46 -18.80 7.83
N ILE A 279 -6.99 -17.58 7.49
CA ILE A 279 -7.84 -16.61 6.81
C ILE A 279 -8.21 -17.07 5.40
N ARG A 280 -7.22 -17.58 4.65
CA ARG A 280 -7.42 -18.12 3.31
C ARG A 280 -8.41 -19.28 3.31
N ASP A 281 -8.17 -20.25 4.19
CA ASP A 281 -8.88 -21.53 4.15
C ASP A 281 -10.30 -21.43 4.70
N LYS A 282 -10.56 -20.50 5.64
CA LYS A 282 -11.89 -20.35 6.28
C LYS A 282 -12.74 -19.22 5.70
N TYR A 283 -12.14 -18.09 5.32
CA TYR A 283 -12.90 -16.86 5.02
C TYR A 283 -12.71 -16.41 3.57
N LEU A 284 -11.46 -16.33 3.08
CA LEU A 284 -11.12 -15.86 1.75
C LEU A 284 -11.04 -17.01 0.72
N THR A 285 -12.02 -17.91 0.77
CA THR A 285 -12.08 -19.06 -0.12
C THR A 285 -12.46 -18.64 -1.54
N ARG A 286 -12.05 -19.44 -2.54
CA ARG A 286 -12.52 -19.32 -3.92
C ARG A 286 -14.04 -19.19 -4.02
N THR A 287 -14.77 -19.99 -3.24
CA THR A 287 -16.24 -19.97 -3.19
C THR A 287 -16.77 -18.64 -2.64
N SER A 288 -16.19 -18.11 -1.57
CA SER A 288 -16.57 -16.83 -0.99
C SER A 288 -16.39 -15.68 -1.99
N ILE A 289 -15.27 -15.67 -2.70
CA ILE A 289 -14.93 -14.65 -3.71
C ILE A 289 -15.93 -14.74 -4.88
N LYS A 290 -16.10 -15.95 -5.43
CA LYS A 290 -17.02 -16.19 -6.56
C LYS A 290 -18.46 -15.81 -6.19
N THR A 291 -18.92 -16.16 -4.99
CA THR A 291 -20.27 -15.82 -4.52
C THR A 291 -20.51 -14.30 -4.52
N LEU A 292 -19.54 -13.52 -4.02
CA LEU A 292 -19.64 -12.06 -4.04
C LEU A 292 -19.59 -11.51 -5.47
N LEU A 293 -18.65 -11.97 -6.29
CA LEU A 293 -18.52 -11.54 -7.69
C LEU A 293 -19.78 -11.84 -8.49
N ASP A 294 -20.34 -13.05 -8.37
CA ASP A 294 -21.59 -13.45 -9.03
C ASP A 294 -22.76 -12.57 -8.56
N SER A 295 -22.78 -12.13 -7.30
CA SER A 295 -23.79 -11.17 -6.80
C SER A 295 -23.62 -9.75 -7.35
N TYR A 296 -22.40 -9.34 -7.68
CA TYR A 296 -22.10 -8.00 -8.19
C TYR A 296 -22.31 -7.89 -9.71
N LYS A 297 -21.95 -8.94 -10.44
CA LYS A 297 -21.88 -8.96 -11.91
C LYS A 297 -23.16 -8.46 -12.59
N PRO A 298 -24.39 -8.86 -12.18
CA PRO A 298 -25.62 -8.35 -12.79
C PRO A 298 -25.80 -6.84 -12.65
N THR A 299 -25.30 -6.25 -11.56
CA THR A 299 -25.39 -4.80 -11.33
C THR A 299 -24.34 -4.06 -12.15
N VAL A 300 -23.08 -4.53 -12.11
CA VAL A 300 -21.94 -3.78 -12.66
C VAL A 300 -21.88 -3.87 -14.17
N ARG A 301 -22.12 -5.05 -14.76
CA ARG A 301 -21.96 -5.32 -16.19
C ARG A 301 -22.66 -4.30 -17.10
N GLY A 302 -23.90 -3.91 -16.76
CA GLY A 302 -24.66 -2.94 -17.54
C GLY A 302 -24.03 -1.55 -17.59
N PHE A 303 -23.37 -1.11 -16.51
CA PHE A 303 -22.67 0.17 -16.48
C PHE A 303 -21.41 0.12 -17.33
N ILE A 304 -20.59 -0.92 -17.18
CA ILE A 304 -19.32 -1.05 -17.91
C ILE A 304 -19.53 -1.11 -19.44
N GLN A 305 -20.73 -1.52 -19.89
CA GLN A 305 -21.11 -1.59 -21.29
C GLN A 305 -21.75 -0.31 -21.84
N SER A 306 -22.05 0.67 -20.99
CA SER A 306 -22.83 1.86 -21.35
C SER A 306 -22.12 3.15 -20.94
N ALA A 307 -22.41 4.23 -21.68
CA ALA A 307 -21.95 5.56 -21.28
C ALA A 307 -22.60 5.98 -19.94
N PRO A 308 -21.89 6.74 -19.08
CA PRO A 308 -20.54 7.26 -19.32
C PRO A 308 -19.42 6.32 -18.85
N ASP A 309 -19.70 5.13 -18.33
CA ASP A 309 -18.69 4.27 -17.70
C ASP A 309 -17.79 3.57 -18.73
N LYS A 310 -18.38 3.03 -19.79
CA LYS A 310 -17.69 2.40 -20.92
C LYS A 310 -16.56 3.25 -21.51
N ASP A 311 -16.79 4.56 -21.60
CA ASP A 311 -15.91 5.47 -22.34
C ASP A 311 -14.59 5.77 -21.58
N TYR A 312 -14.47 5.33 -20.33
CA TYR A 312 -13.32 5.61 -19.47
C TYR A 312 -12.82 4.36 -18.75
N LEU A 313 -12.99 3.17 -19.35
CA LEU A 313 -12.32 1.98 -18.84
C LEU A 313 -10.80 2.10 -19.05
N PRO A 314 -9.98 1.65 -18.07
CA PRO A 314 -8.53 1.61 -18.22
C PRO A 314 -8.11 0.96 -19.54
N GLY A 315 -7.15 1.57 -20.23
CA GLY A 315 -6.64 1.06 -21.51
C GLY A 315 -7.66 0.98 -22.65
N SER A 316 -8.82 1.63 -22.54
CA SER A 316 -9.94 1.48 -23.49
C SER A 316 -10.39 0.02 -23.65
N ALA A 317 -10.48 -0.70 -22.52
CA ALA A 317 -10.81 -2.12 -22.49
C ALA A 317 -12.10 -2.45 -23.25
N THR A 318 -12.05 -3.52 -24.02
CA THR A 318 -13.23 -4.18 -24.58
C THR A 318 -14.02 -4.91 -23.50
N GLU A 319 -15.28 -5.23 -23.78
CA GLU A 319 -16.10 -6.06 -22.90
C GLU A 319 -15.43 -7.40 -22.58
N ALA A 320 -14.83 -8.06 -23.58
CA ALA A 320 -14.14 -9.34 -23.38
C ALA A 320 -12.93 -9.22 -22.44
N GLN A 321 -12.16 -8.13 -22.53
CA GLN A 321 -11.04 -7.87 -21.61
C GLN A 321 -11.53 -7.58 -20.19
N TRP A 322 -12.65 -6.85 -20.06
CA TRP A 322 -13.27 -6.64 -18.75
C TRP A 322 -13.77 -7.94 -18.13
N GLU A 323 -14.47 -8.78 -18.91
CA GLU A 323 -14.97 -10.09 -18.44
C GLU A 323 -13.81 -11.00 -18.00
N ALA A 324 -12.74 -11.06 -18.80
CA ALA A 324 -11.54 -11.82 -18.44
C ALA A 324 -10.90 -11.33 -17.14
N GLU A 325 -10.82 -10.01 -16.93
CA GLU A 325 -10.29 -9.44 -15.70
C GLU A 325 -11.19 -9.70 -14.50
N PHE A 326 -12.51 -9.60 -14.68
CA PHE A 326 -13.49 -9.87 -13.65
C PHE A 326 -13.43 -11.33 -13.19
N ASP A 327 -13.33 -12.27 -14.13
CA ASP A 327 -13.26 -13.70 -13.83
C ASP A 327 -11.91 -14.08 -13.18
N ARG A 328 -10.82 -13.39 -13.54
CA ARG A 328 -9.48 -13.58 -12.93
C ARG A 328 -9.47 -13.32 -11.43
N LEU A 329 -10.32 -12.41 -10.91
CA LEU A 329 -10.38 -12.06 -9.48
C LEU A 329 -10.65 -13.27 -8.57
N VAL A 330 -11.28 -14.33 -9.09
CA VAL A 330 -11.57 -15.56 -8.33
C VAL A 330 -10.30 -16.28 -7.86
N ASP A 331 -9.19 -16.12 -8.59
CA ASP A 331 -7.95 -16.89 -8.37
C ASP A 331 -6.86 -16.07 -7.64
N VAL A 332 -7.11 -14.78 -7.44
CA VAL A 332 -6.07 -13.84 -6.98
C VAL A 332 -5.59 -14.14 -5.57
N ILE A 333 -6.47 -14.58 -4.67
CA ILE A 333 -6.08 -14.91 -3.29
C ILE A 333 -5.06 -16.06 -3.27
N ASP A 334 -5.25 -17.09 -4.10
CA ASP A 334 -4.29 -18.19 -4.21
C ASP A 334 -2.97 -17.75 -4.85
N LYS A 335 -3.03 -16.86 -5.86
CA LYS A 335 -1.82 -16.25 -6.43
C LYS A 335 -1.01 -15.50 -5.37
N ASN A 336 -1.66 -14.63 -4.59
CA ASN A 336 -1.00 -13.83 -3.56
C ASN A 336 -0.47 -14.68 -2.41
N TYR A 337 -1.20 -15.72 -2.01
CA TYR A 337 -0.72 -16.72 -1.05
C TYR A 337 0.57 -17.39 -1.52
N ASN A 338 0.62 -17.84 -2.78
CA ASN A 338 1.81 -18.48 -3.34
C ASN A 338 2.99 -17.51 -3.40
N SER A 339 2.76 -16.25 -3.75
CA SER A 339 3.78 -15.19 -3.70
C SER A 339 4.31 -14.97 -2.28
N PHE A 340 3.43 -14.92 -1.27
CA PHE A 340 3.84 -14.82 0.13
C PHE A 340 4.70 -16.02 0.57
N VAL A 341 4.24 -17.25 0.32
CA VAL A 341 5.01 -18.47 0.67
C VAL A 341 6.36 -18.50 -0.03
N LYS A 342 6.42 -18.07 -1.30
CA LYS A 342 7.68 -17.94 -2.04
C LYS A 342 8.60 -16.91 -1.38
N SER A 343 8.08 -15.73 -1.05
CA SER A 343 8.87 -14.64 -0.47
C SER A 343 9.55 -15.00 0.86
N LEU A 344 9.01 -15.97 1.61
CA LEU A 344 9.64 -16.47 2.84
C LEU A 344 10.89 -17.33 2.59
N LYS A 345 11.17 -17.68 1.34
CA LYS A 345 12.39 -18.41 0.93
C LYS A 345 13.46 -17.48 0.36
N ASP A 346 13.17 -16.19 0.30
CA ASP A 346 14.06 -15.18 -0.27
C ASP A 346 14.64 -14.34 0.89
N PRO A 347 15.89 -13.85 0.80
CA PRO A 347 16.39 -12.82 1.69
C PRO A 347 15.49 -11.59 1.67
N MET A 348 15.35 -10.90 2.81
CA MET A 348 14.58 -9.66 2.84
C MET A 348 15.30 -8.51 2.12
N PRO A 349 14.56 -7.58 1.48
CA PRO A 349 15.14 -6.40 0.84
C PRO A 349 15.81 -5.46 1.84
N PHE A 350 16.66 -4.58 1.31
CA PHE A 350 17.50 -3.65 2.07
C PHE A 350 17.76 -2.39 1.25
N TRP A 351 18.32 -1.35 1.86
CA TRP A 351 18.79 -0.16 1.15
C TRP A 351 20.30 -0.19 1.03
N PHE A 352 20.84 0.40 -0.04
CA PHE A 352 22.27 0.58 -0.18
C PHE A 352 22.66 2.01 -0.51
N SER A 353 23.88 2.41 -0.15
CA SER A 353 24.34 3.78 -0.33
C SER A 353 25.83 3.85 -0.61
N LEU A 354 26.22 4.89 -1.35
CA LEU A 354 27.63 5.26 -1.52
C LEU A 354 28.02 6.23 -0.41
N PHE A 355 29.07 5.86 0.32
CA PHE A 355 29.67 6.67 1.38
C PHE A 355 30.88 7.40 0.82
N THR A 356 31.06 8.66 1.22
CA THR A 356 32.13 9.52 0.72
C THR A 356 32.89 10.20 1.84
N ASP A 357 34.18 10.42 1.65
CA ASP A 357 35.02 11.22 2.54
C ASP A 357 34.89 12.74 2.26
N PRO A 358 35.41 13.61 3.16
CA PRO A 358 35.61 15.03 2.87
C PRO A 358 36.43 15.21 1.58
N GLY A 359 35.76 15.64 0.50
CA GLY A 359 36.33 15.66 -0.86
C GLY A 359 35.51 14.89 -1.91
N ASN A 360 34.40 14.26 -1.52
CA ASN A 360 33.43 13.56 -2.39
C ASN A 360 33.97 12.31 -3.11
N ASN A 361 35.11 11.77 -2.67
CA ASN A 361 35.58 10.47 -3.14
C ASN A 361 34.81 9.36 -2.41
N ILE A 362 34.31 8.39 -3.17
CA ILE A 362 33.61 7.23 -2.61
C ILE A 362 34.58 6.34 -1.85
N THR A 363 34.29 6.08 -0.57
CA THR A 363 35.07 5.19 0.29
C THR A 363 34.52 3.77 0.30
N LYS A 364 33.20 3.62 0.25
CA LYS A 364 32.52 2.32 0.17
C LYS A 364 31.12 2.42 -0.43
N LEU A 365 30.64 1.30 -0.95
CA LEU A 365 29.23 0.99 -1.14
C LEU A 365 28.79 0.11 0.04
N GLY A 366 27.77 0.50 0.81
CA GLY A 366 27.32 -0.26 1.99
C GLY A 366 25.81 -0.44 2.05
N TRP A 367 25.34 -1.51 2.70
CA TRP A 367 23.93 -1.92 2.76
C TRP A 367 23.54 -2.59 4.08
N GLU A 368 23.85 -1.90 5.16
CA GLU A 368 23.71 -2.41 6.52
C GLU A 368 22.28 -2.26 7.07
N TRP A 369 21.39 -1.53 6.38
CA TRP A 369 20.03 -1.26 6.84
C TRP A 369 18.93 -1.60 5.82
N PRO A 370 17.83 -2.26 6.24
CA PRO A 370 17.68 -2.91 7.54
C PRO A 370 18.68 -4.05 7.72
N THR A 371 18.93 -4.45 8.98
CA THR A 371 19.87 -5.54 9.30
C THR A 371 19.59 -6.78 8.44
N PRO A 372 20.62 -7.39 7.83
CA PRO A 372 20.47 -8.58 7.01
C PRO A 372 19.61 -9.65 7.65
N PHE A 373 18.58 -10.12 6.93
CA PHE A 373 17.64 -11.08 7.47
C PHE A 373 17.11 -12.04 6.40
N HIS A 374 17.14 -13.33 6.75
CA HIS A 374 16.51 -14.39 5.97
C HIS A 374 15.39 -15.00 6.82
N PRO A 375 14.14 -15.11 6.33
CA PRO A 375 13.01 -15.62 7.13
C PRO A 375 13.21 -17.04 7.67
N GLN A 376 14.04 -17.84 6.99
CA GLN A 376 14.40 -19.20 7.40
C GLN A 376 15.74 -19.29 8.16
N GLY A 377 16.38 -18.16 8.45
CA GLY A 377 17.68 -18.12 9.13
C GLY A 377 18.87 -18.61 8.30
N HIS A 378 18.72 -18.75 6.98
CA HIS A 378 19.82 -19.13 6.10
C HIS A 378 20.86 -18.01 6.00
N GLN A 379 22.11 -18.39 5.72
CA GLN A 379 23.20 -17.44 5.49
C GLN A 379 22.96 -16.66 4.20
N ILE A 380 23.16 -15.34 4.27
CA ILE A 380 23.04 -14.43 3.13
C ILE A 380 24.43 -14.12 2.60
N THR A 381 24.59 -14.19 1.28
CA THR A 381 25.75 -13.68 0.56
C THR A 381 25.36 -12.59 -0.41
N TYR A 382 26.30 -11.75 -0.83
CA TYR A 382 26.00 -10.61 -1.70
C TYR A 382 26.82 -10.58 -2.97
N GLN A 383 26.18 -10.05 -4.01
CA GLN A 383 26.80 -9.70 -5.28
C GLN A 383 26.45 -8.26 -5.63
N VAL A 384 27.46 -7.47 -5.99
CA VAL A 384 27.30 -6.13 -6.53
C VAL A 384 27.53 -6.17 -8.03
N ASP A 385 26.57 -5.69 -8.79
CA ASP A 385 26.61 -5.64 -10.25
C ASP A 385 26.69 -4.19 -10.72
N PHE A 386 27.58 -3.95 -11.69
CA PHE A 386 27.71 -2.67 -12.40
C PHE A 386 27.44 -2.89 -13.88
N LEU A 387 26.45 -2.18 -14.42
CA LEU A 387 26.13 -2.15 -15.83
C LEU A 387 26.42 -0.75 -16.37
N PRO A 388 27.27 -0.59 -17.41
CA PRO A 388 27.54 0.71 -18.00
C PRO A 388 26.26 1.45 -18.40
N PHE A 389 26.15 2.70 -17.99
CA PHE A 389 25.01 3.56 -18.29
C PHE A 389 25.18 4.21 -19.67
N VAL A 390 24.14 4.13 -20.50
CA VAL A 390 24.04 4.80 -21.80
C VAL A 390 22.82 5.71 -21.77
N ALA A 391 23.04 7.02 -21.89
CA ALA A 391 21.96 8.00 -21.88
C ALA A 391 20.99 7.77 -23.06
N GLY A 392 19.69 7.74 -22.77
CA GLY A 392 18.66 7.52 -23.79
C GLY A 392 18.51 6.09 -24.29
N ASP A 393 19.08 5.10 -23.59
CA ASP A 393 18.93 3.68 -23.94
C ASP A 393 17.48 3.20 -23.73
N THR A 394 16.74 3.10 -24.84
CA THR A 394 15.34 2.64 -24.86
C THR A 394 15.20 1.12 -24.91
N THR A 395 16.30 0.36 -24.93
CA THR A 395 16.26 -1.10 -25.04
C THR A 395 16.12 -1.81 -23.69
N LEU A 396 16.13 -1.05 -22.59
CA LEU A 396 15.92 -1.57 -21.23
C LEU A 396 14.43 -1.94 -21.01
N PRO A 397 14.11 -3.17 -20.52
CA PRO A 397 12.74 -3.64 -20.35
C PRO A 397 11.90 -2.75 -19.45
N ARG A 398 10.61 -2.56 -19.78
CA ARG A 398 9.72 -1.74 -18.95
C ARG A 398 9.40 -2.41 -17.60
N GLY A 399 9.40 -1.64 -16.52
CA GLY A 399 9.00 -2.10 -15.17
C GLY A 399 9.90 -3.16 -14.52
N GLN A 400 11.12 -3.36 -15.04
CA GLN A 400 12.10 -4.30 -14.49
C GLN A 400 13.44 -3.61 -14.23
N THR A 401 14.39 -4.34 -13.62
CA THR A 401 15.71 -3.79 -13.33
C THR A 401 16.46 -3.53 -14.66
N ALA A 402 17.36 -2.55 -14.69
CA ALA A 402 18.17 -2.28 -15.89
C ALA A 402 19.03 -3.51 -16.32
N PHE A 403 19.23 -4.45 -15.40
CA PHE A 403 20.01 -5.66 -15.59
C PHE A 403 19.23 -6.81 -16.24
N ASP A 404 17.91 -6.67 -16.44
CA ASP A 404 17.07 -7.70 -17.04
C ASP A 404 16.97 -7.58 -18.58
N ALA A 405 17.76 -6.68 -19.19
CA ALA A 405 17.73 -6.40 -20.62
C ALA A 405 18.37 -7.51 -21.47
N PRO A 406 17.70 -7.99 -22.55
CA PRO A 406 18.29 -8.94 -23.48
C PRO A 406 19.38 -8.27 -24.34
N GLY A 407 20.53 -8.94 -24.48
CA GLY A 407 21.66 -8.50 -25.31
C GLY A 407 22.98 -8.60 -24.54
N GLY A 408 24.09 -8.90 -25.22
CA GLY A 408 25.42 -9.18 -24.66
C GLY A 408 26.11 -7.99 -23.96
N ARG A 409 25.40 -7.31 -23.06
CA ARG A 409 25.92 -6.25 -22.21
C ARG A 409 26.87 -6.87 -21.18
N THR A 410 28.06 -6.29 -21.04
CA THR A 410 29.02 -6.72 -20.03
C THR A 410 28.64 -6.14 -18.68
N VAL A 411 28.25 -7.02 -17.75
CA VAL A 411 28.05 -6.68 -16.34
C VAL A 411 29.34 -6.98 -15.59
N ILE A 412 29.83 -6.01 -14.81
CA ILE A 412 30.96 -6.21 -13.90
C ILE A 412 30.38 -6.63 -12.55
N SER A 413 30.69 -7.85 -12.10
CA SER A 413 30.15 -8.41 -10.86
C SER A 413 31.23 -8.60 -9.81
N HIS A 414 30.94 -8.18 -8.58
CA HIS A 414 31.78 -8.39 -7.39
C HIS A 414 31.01 -9.20 -6.35
N SER A 415 31.54 -10.35 -5.95
CA SER A 415 31.03 -11.08 -4.79
C SER A 415 31.69 -10.54 -3.52
N THR A 416 30.90 -10.26 -2.49
CA THR A 416 31.43 -9.82 -1.18
C THR A 416 31.29 -10.88 -0.09
N GLY A 417 30.84 -12.09 -0.45
CA GLY A 417 30.51 -13.12 0.53
C GLY A 417 29.44 -12.61 1.48
N THR A 418 29.68 -12.70 2.78
CA THR A 418 28.76 -12.19 3.82
C THR A 418 28.97 -10.71 4.16
N SER A 419 29.96 -10.04 3.56
CA SER A 419 30.23 -8.62 3.83
C SER A 419 29.09 -7.76 3.27
N VAL A 420 28.62 -6.81 4.09
CA VAL A 420 27.59 -5.82 3.74
C VAL A 420 28.16 -4.53 3.14
N GLU A 421 29.40 -4.61 2.65
CA GLU A 421 30.07 -3.50 1.99
C GLU A 421 31.05 -3.97 0.90
N LEU A 422 31.25 -3.09 -0.07
CA LEU A 422 32.27 -3.16 -1.11
C LEU A 422 33.17 -1.92 -1.02
N PRO A 423 34.50 -2.07 -0.84
CA PRO A 423 35.42 -0.94 -0.81
C PRO A 423 35.37 -0.09 -2.08
N GLY A 424 35.48 1.23 -1.93
CA GLY A 424 35.44 2.19 -3.03
C GLY A 424 36.51 1.96 -4.09
N ALA A 425 37.68 1.45 -3.69
CA ALA A 425 38.76 1.07 -4.59
C ALA A 425 38.41 -0.08 -5.57
N SER A 426 37.37 -0.86 -5.27
CA SER A 426 36.88 -1.95 -6.11
C SER A 426 35.85 -1.49 -7.15
N LEU A 427 35.41 -0.22 -7.10
CA LEU A 427 34.35 0.28 -7.97
C LEU A 427 34.89 0.62 -9.38
N PRO A 428 34.20 0.23 -10.46
CA PRO A 428 34.61 0.60 -11.81
C PRO A 428 34.41 2.10 -12.06
N SER A 429 35.27 2.70 -12.89
CA SER A 429 35.15 4.11 -13.27
C SER A 429 34.11 4.32 -14.38
N GLY A 430 33.35 5.41 -14.32
CA GLY A 430 32.37 5.80 -15.34
C GLY A 430 30.92 5.76 -14.82
N ALA A 431 29.98 6.07 -15.71
CA ALA A 431 28.55 6.05 -15.39
C ALA A 431 28.01 4.61 -15.40
N HIS A 432 27.36 4.20 -14.32
CA HIS A 432 26.84 2.84 -14.16
C HIS A 432 25.45 2.84 -13.53
N TRP A 433 24.61 1.94 -14.00
CA TRP A 433 23.57 1.33 -13.17
C TRP A 433 24.26 0.42 -12.16
N ILE A 434 23.86 0.50 -10.90
CA ILE A 434 24.43 -0.27 -9.79
C ILE A 434 23.30 -1.04 -9.12
N ARG A 435 23.51 -2.33 -8.84
CA ARG A 435 22.60 -3.17 -8.08
C ARG A 435 23.36 -3.99 -7.04
N VAL A 436 22.73 -4.21 -5.89
CA VAL A 436 23.17 -5.21 -4.92
C VAL A 436 22.11 -6.31 -4.83
N LEU A 437 22.55 -7.56 -4.91
CA LEU A 437 21.74 -8.77 -4.76
C LEU A 437 22.10 -9.47 -3.45
N ALA A 438 21.13 -9.62 -2.54
CA ALA A 438 21.21 -10.59 -1.45
C ALA A 438 20.83 -11.96 -1.98
N LYS A 439 21.62 -12.98 -1.68
CA LYS A 439 21.42 -14.36 -2.12
C LYS A 439 21.36 -15.30 -0.92
N ASP A 440 20.36 -16.16 -0.91
CA ASP A 440 20.34 -17.33 -0.02
C ASP A 440 21.48 -18.27 -0.44
N ALA A 441 22.46 -18.46 0.45
CA ALA A 441 23.60 -19.34 0.20
C ALA A 441 23.20 -20.83 0.07
N THR A 442 22.00 -21.19 0.52
CA THR A 442 21.50 -22.58 0.53
C THR A 442 20.72 -22.90 -0.74
N ASN A 443 19.74 -22.07 -1.12
CA ASN A 443 18.83 -22.36 -2.25
C ASN A 443 19.11 -21.50 -3.51
N GLY A 444 20.02 -20.53 -3.44
CA GLY A 444 20.35 -19.65 -4.55
C GLY A 444 19.25 -18.67 -4.94
N THR A 445 18.19 -18.54 -4.13
CA THR A 445 17.18 -17.48 -4.27
C THR A 445 17.80 -16.13 -3.98
N SER A 446 17.23 -15.05 -4.52
CA SER A 446 17.81 -13.73 -4.39
C SER A 446 16.79 -12.61 -4.41
N THR A 447 17.11 -11.55 -3.68
CA THR A 447 16.34 -10.31 -3.61
C THR A 447 17.26 -9.13 -3.88
N TYR A 448 16.79 -8.19 -4.68
CA TYR A 448 17.47 -6.91 -4.88
C TYR A 448 16.96 -5.87 -3.86
N ALA A 449 17.71 -4.77 -3.72
CA ALA A 449 17.42 -3.71 -2.78
C ALA A 449 16.10 -2.95 -3.02
N PHE A 450 15.64 -2.18 -2.04
CA PHE A 450 14.48 -1.30 -2.18
C PHE A 450 14.71 -0.16 -3.19
N ASP A 451 15.98 0.22 -3.37
CA ASP A 451 16.43 1.32 -4.21
C ASP A 451 15.72 1.35 -5.56
N SER A 452 15.20 2.52 -5.91
CA SER A 452 14.56 2.74 -7.20
C SER A 452 14.92 4.13 -7.71
N VAL A 453 14.99 4.27 -9.02
CA VAL A 453 15.26 5.54 -9.70
C VAL A 453 14.29 5.73 -10.85
N TYR A 454 14.04 6.98 -11.23
CA TYR A 454 13.17 7.32 -12.35
C TYR A 454 14.00 7.83 -13.53
N ASP A 455 13.89 7.18 -14.68
CA ASP A 455 14.41 7.68 -15.95
C ASP A 455 13.26 8.27 -16.81
N THR A 456 12.90 7.59 -17.87
CA THR A 456 11.60 7.59 -18.53
C THR A 456 10.52 6.80 -17.79
N GLN A 457 10.93 5.92 -16.86
CA GLN A 457 10.11 5.03 -16.07
C GLN A 457 10.81 4.67 -14.76
N THR A 458 10.06 4.11 -13.82
CA THR A 458 10.65 3.58 -12.58
C THR A 458 11.49 2.34 -12.87
N ARG A 459 12.68 2.28 -12.27
CA ARG A 459 13.61 1.17 -12.28
C ARG A 459 13.83 0.70 -10.85
N HIS A 460 13.49 -0.55 -10.55
CA HIS A 460 13.62 -1.11 -9.20
C HIS A 460 14.96 -1.82 -8.99
N GLY A 461 15.42 -1.86 -7.75
CA GLY A 461 16.63 -2.53 -7.30
C GLY A 461 17.94 -1.88 -7.74
N VAL A 462 17.91 -0.63 -8.20
CA VAL A 462 19.08 0.02 -8.81
C VAL A 462 19.19 1.48 -8.41
N ILE A 463 20.44 1.96 -8.38
CA ILE A 463 20.76 3.39 -8.47
C ILE A 463 21.56 3.66 -9.75
N CYS A 464 21.69 4.92 -10.16
CA CYS A 464 22.57 5.31 -11.26
C CYS A 464 23.56 6.39 -10.84
N LYS A 465 24.86 6.09 -10.94
CA LYS A 465 25.92 6.98 -10.47
C LYS A 465 27.10 7.02 -11.43
N VAL A 466 27.77 8.18 -11.48
CA VAL A 466 29.07 8.38 -12.11
C VAL A 466 30.16 8.19 -11.07
N LEU A 467 31.00 7.19 -11.29
CA LEU A 467 32.04 6.74 -10.37
C LEU A 467 33.42 7.23 -10.83
N PRO A 468 34.29 7.70 -9.91
CA PRO A 468 34.13 7.71 -8.46
C PRO A 468 33.44 8.97 -7.89
N ALA A 469 32.96 9.89 -8.73
CA ALA A 469 32.53 11.24 -8.35
C ALA A 469 31.17 11.33 -7.61
N ASN A 470 30.52 10.21 -7.24
CA ASN A 470 29.19 10.11 -6.62
C ASN A 470 28.16 11.13 -7.16
N THR A 471 28.14 11.35 -8.48
CA THR A 471 27.14 12.21 -9.13
C THR A 471 26.08 11.36 -9.81
N ASN A 472 24.86 11.87 -9.92
CA ASN A 472 23.77 11.16 -10.59
C ASN A 472 24.04 11.04 -12.09
N CYS A 473 23.61 9.94 -12.70
CA CYS A 473 23.59 9.80 -14.15
C CYS A 473 22.70 10.87 -14.80
N ALA A 474 23.09 11.34 -15.98
CA ALA A 474 22.30 12.31 -16.72
C ALA A 474 20.91 11.75 -17.08
N GLY A 475 19.85 12.50 -16.77
CA GLY A 475 18.46 12.11 -17.08
C GLY A 475 17.86 11.05 -16.15
N VAL A 476 18.50 10.76 -15.01
CA VAL A 476 17.99 9.85 -13.97
C VAL A 476 17.75 10.64 -12.68
N GLN A 477 16.55 10.49 -12.12
CA GLN A 477 16.10 11.13 -10.88
C GLN A 477 16.05 10.14 -9.72
#